data_AF-A0A3A5W9U9-F1
#
_entry.id   AF-A0A3A5W9U9-F1
#
_cell.length_a   1.000
_cell.length_b   1.000
_cell.length_c   1.000
_cell.angle_alpha   90.00
_cell.angle_beta   90.00
_cell.angle_gamma   90.00
#
_symmetry.space_group_name_H-M   'P 1'
#
loop_
_entity.id
_entity.type
_entity.pdbx_description
1 polymer ?
#
loop_
_entity_poly.entity_id
_entity_poly.type
_entity_poly.pdbx_seq_one_letter_code
_entity_poly.pdbx_strand_id
1 'polypeptide(L)'
;MAERTFLNPSQAKEVEEQLFSTLRQQVGRSVPMPLPRNDFWDKVGQLLDTIEMEIHDIYRNVGPSLKLQTMQKRQANIRRTASELARKRVVAMVQHSASMALRTEGGTQGQDLANLDWSRHDPAEREFYTNATELLNKFKQSINWNGMQLGLAVEELSQSLTLAAGTTQLDSFVEDNGGLTGQGPPTIALEDKSEPLPELEIDEEEILAKTDEFPELAGTQPISETPTAVTSEKTNHAAAMELAPSKKKEEMDFDAWAEADAAAASEPEEVEVVDTEIIDNDLLRIRVLQTLDEPIITVDGEISLGAGDVLFLDQMTANYLVDSGVAEIASL
;
A
#
# COMPACT_ATOMS: atom_id res chain seq x y z
N MET A 1 -16.48 12.04 -21.38
CA MET A 1 -16.81 13.20 -20.53
C MET A 1 -18.02 12.82 -19.71
N ALA A 2 -17.86 12.66 -18.38
CA ALA A 2 -18.99 12.31 -17.50
C ALA A 2 -20.03 13.45 -17.54
N GLU A 3 -21.32 13.08 -17.61
CA GLU A 3 -22.41 14.05 -17.60
C GLU A 3 -22.39 14.83 -16.27
N ARG A 4 -22.19 16.16 -16.35
CA ARG A 4 -22.23 17.03 -15.16
C ARG A 4 -23.65 17.05 -14.60
N THR A 5 -23.87 16.26 -13.56
CA THR A 5 -25.16 16.16 -12.87
C THR A 5 -25.22 17.24 -11.79
N PHE A 6 -26.11 18.21 -11.97
CA PHE A 6 -26.34 19.27 -10.99
C PHE A 6 -27.25 18.79 -9.85
N LEU A 7 -26.99 19.28 -8.63
CA LEU A 7 -27.77 18.93 -7.45
C LEU A 7 -28.97 19.88 -7.28
N ASN A 8 -30.07 19.37 -6.74
CA ASN A 8 -31.17 20.22 -6.29
C ASN A 8 -30.72 21.13 -5.13
N PRO A 9 -31.32 22.32 -4.94
CA PRO A 9 -30.89 23.26 -3.90
C PRO A 9 -31.04 22.71 -2.48
N SER A 10 -32.00 21.80 -2.24
CA SER A 10 -32.15 21.07 -0.98
C SER A 10 -31.03 20.05 -0.77
N GLN A 11 -30.73 19.27 -1.80
CA GLN A 11 -29.65 18.27 -1.79
C GLN A 11 -28.27 18.93 -1.64
N ALA A 12 -28.06 20.09 -2.28
CA ALA A 12 -26.83 20.86 -2.16
C ALA A 12 -26.56 21.29 -0.70
N LYS A 13 -27.60 21.76 0.00
CA LYS A 13 -27.50 22.11 1.43
C LYS A 13 -27.23 20.89 2.30
N GLU A 14 -27.85 19.76 1.99
CA GLU A 14 -27.64 18.51 2.73
C GLU A 14 -26.19 18.01 2.60
N VAL A 15 -25.63 18.03 1.38
CA VAL A 15 -24.22 17.65 1.14
C VAL A 15 -23.26 18.62 1.84
N GLU A 16 -23.55 19.93 1.81
CA GLU A 16 -22.78 20.93 2.53
C GLU A 16 -22.78 20.70 4.05
N GLU A 17 -23.95 20.42 4.64
CA GLU A 17 -24.08 20.10 6.06
C GLU A 17 -23.34 18.80 6.41
N GLN A 18 -23.45 17.78 5.57
CA GLN A 18 -22.70 16.54 5.73
C GLN A 18 -21.19 16.82 5.75
N LEU A 19 -20.66 17.63 4.84
CA LEU A 19 -19.25 17.98 4.78
C LEU A 19 -18.76 18.71 6.05
N PHE A 20 -19.54 19.66 6.57
CA PHE A 20 -19.17 20.34 7.81
C PHE A 20 -19.28 19.43 9.03
N SER A 21 -20.30 18.57 9.07
CA SER A 21 -20.49 17.60 10.14
C SER A 21 -19.35 16.59 10.18
N THR A 22 -18.91 16.12 9.01
CA THR A 22 -17.83 15.14 8.91
C THR A 22 -16.49 15.77 9.28
N LEU A 23 -16.22 16.99 8.82
CA LEU A 23 -15.02 17.71 9.26
C LEU A 23 -14.99 17.85 10.79
N ARG A 24 -16.10 18.28 11.40
CA ARG A 24 -16.18 18.43 12.86
C ARG A 24 -15.90 17.11 13.60
N GLN A 25 -16.40 16.00 13.09
CA GLN A 25 -16.21 14.68 13.69
C GLN A 25 -14.78 14.12 13.48
N GLN A 26 -14.13 14.47 12.37
CA GLN A 26 -12.75 14.07 12.07
C GLN A 26 -11.73 14.85 12.92
N VAL A 27 -12.02 16.10 13.25
CA VAL A 27 -11.14 16.94 14.08
C VAL A 27 -10.91 16.27 15.44
N GLY A 28 -9.64 15.98 15.75
CA GLY A 28 -9.22 15.38 17.01
C GLY A 28 -9.18 13.85 17.03
N ARG A 29 -9.49 13.17 15.92
CA ARG A 29 -9.39 11.70 15.80
C ARG A 29 -8.15 11.30 15.00
N SER A 30 -7.42 10.30 15.48
CA SER A 30 -6.27 9.67 14.80
C SER A 30 -6.69 8.59 13.79
N VAL A 31 -7.94 8.11 13.87
CA VAL A 31 -8.50 7.11 12.96
C VAL A 31 -9.41 7.81 11.93
N PRO A 32 -9.36 7.43 10.64
CA PRO A 32 -10.27 7.94 9.63
C PRO A 32 -11.72 7.64 10.00
N MET A 33 -12.57 8.65 10.02
CA MET A 33 -13.99 8.45 10.27
C MET A 33 -14.68 7.85 9.04
N PRO A 34 -15.64 6.93 9.19
CA PRO A 34 -16.46 6.45 8.08
C PRO A 34 -17.23 7.61 7.42
N LEU A 35 -17.29 7.60 6.08
CA LEU A 35 -18.07 8.59 5.35
C LEU A 35 -19.57 8.25 5.46
N PRO A 36 -20.47 9.26 5.37
CA PRO A 36 -21.91 9.03 5.35
C PRO A 36 -22.38 8.35 4.05
N ARG A 37 -21.57 8.43 2.99
CA ARG A 37 -21.85 7.92 1.64
C ARG A 37 -20.54 7.43 1.02
N ASN A 38 -20.63 6.46 0.13
CA ASN A 38 -19.47 5.97 -0.61
C ASN A 38 -19.07 6.97 -1.71
N ASP A 39 -20.04 7.56 -2.41
CA ASP A 39 -19.82 8.58 -3.44
C ASP A 39 -19.69 10.00 -2.85
N PHE A 40 -19.08 10.12 -1.66
CA PHE A 40 -19.04 11.39 -0.93
C PHE A 40 -18.29 12.47 -1.70
N TRP A 41 -17.10 12.16 -2.21
CA TRP A 41 -16.26 13.12 -2.93
C TRP A 41 -16.88 13.56 -4.26
N ASP A 42 -17.53 12.64 -4.98
CA ASP A 42 -18.29 12.96 -6.19
C ASP A 42 -19.42 13.95 -5.90
N LYS A 43 -20.16 13.76 -4.80
CA LYS A 43 -21.22 14.68 -4.39
C LYS A 43 -20.70 16.06 -3.97
N VAL A 44 -19.53 16.11 -3.33
CA VAL A 44 -18.85 17.38 -3.00
C VAL A 44 -18.40 18.09 -4.28
N GLY A 45 -17.91 17.36 -5.28
CA GLY A 45 -17.61 17.89 -6.62
C GLY A 45 -18.86 18.46 -7.30
N GLN A 46 -19.95 17.69 -7.35
CA GLN A 46 -21.24 18.13 -7.90
C GLN A 46 -21.80 19.37 -7.17
N LEU A 47 -21.59 19.48 -5.86
CA LEU A 47 -21.95 20.66 -5.07
C LEU A 47 -21.16 21.91 -5.51
N LEU A 48 -19.84 21.78 -5.69
CA LEU A 48 -19.00 22.88 -6.16
C LEU A 48 -19.39 23.32 -7.58
N ASP A 49 -19.61 22.37 -8.49
CA ASP A 49 -20.07 22.65 -9.86
C ASP A 49 -21.43 23.36 -9.87
N THR A 50 -22.36 22.94 -9.00
CA THR A 50 -23.68 23.58 -8.88
C THR A 50 -23.54 25.03 -8.39
N ILE A 51 -22.69 25.28 -7.40
CA ILE A 51 -22.44 26.63 -6.88
C ILE A 51 -21.74 27.50 -7.93
N GLU A 52 -20.82 26.94 -8.72
CA GLU A 52 -20.17 27.64 -9.83
C GLU A 52 -21.17 28.08 -10.90
N MET A 53 -22.10 27.20 -11.26
CA MET A 53 -23.16 27.55 -12.19
C MET A 53 -24.05 28.66 -11.63
N GLU A 54 -24.45 28.58 -10.36
CA GLU A 54 -25.22 29.64 -9.71
C GLU A 54 -24.48 30.98 -9.69
N ILE A 55 -23.16 30.97 -9.47
CA ILE A 55 -22.30 32.16 -9.53
C ILE A 55 -22.31 32.75 -10.94
N HIS A 56 -22.14 31.92 -11.98
CA HIS A 56 -22.19 32.36 -13.38
C HIS A 56 -23.55 32.92 -13.76
N ASP A 57 -24.64 32.30 -13.33
CA ASP A 57 -26.00 32.78 -13.59
C ASP A 57 -26.28 34.13 -12.91
N ILE A 58 -25.82 34.32 -11.67
CA ILE A 58 -25.94 35.60 -10.97
C ILE A 58 -25.11 36.67 -11.69
N TYR A 59 -23.90 36.34 -12.11
CA TYR A 59 -23.04 37.27 -12.85
C TYR A 59 -23.66 37.69 -14.18
N ARG A 60 -24.22 36.73 -14.94
CA ARG A 60 -24.87 37.00 -16.23
C ARG A 60 -26.13 37.86 -16.10
N ASN A 61 -26.94 37.63 -15.07
CA ASN A 61 -28.24 38.29 -14.93
C ASN A 61 -28.17 39.63 -14.18
N VAL A 62 -27.36 39.74 -13.13
CA VAL A 62 -27.35 40.88 -12.20
C VAL A 62 -26.02 41.64 -12.24
N GLY A 63 -24.94 41.01 -12.71
CA GLY A 63 -23.60 41.59 -12.69
C GLY A 63 -22.95 41.57 -11.30
N PRO A 64 -21.95 42.44 -11.05
CA PRO A 64 -21.28 42.55 -9.75
C PRO A 64 -22.27 42.98 -8.66
N SER A 65 -22.66 42.06 -7.79
CA SER A 65 -23.64 42.28 -6.73
C SER A 65 -23.17 41.72 -5.39
N LEU A 66 -23.76 42.18 -4.28
CA LEU A 66 -23.48 41.62 -2.95
C LEU A 66 -23.80 40.11 -2.90
N LYS A 67 -24.88 39.70 -3.58
CA LYS A 67 -25.27 38.29 -3.70
C LYS A 67 -24.17 37.44 -4.34
N LEU A 68 -23.54 37.95 -5.40
CA LEU A 68 -22.40 37.29 -6.05
C LEU A 68 -21.23 37.12 -5.07
N GLN A 69 -20.86 38.18 -4.35
CA GLN A 69 -19.78 38.12 -3.36
C GLN A 69 -20.09 37.13 -2.23
N THR A 70 -21.33 37.06 -1.75
CA THR A 70 -21.74 36.08 -0.74
C THR A 70 -21.61 34.65 -1.26
N MET A 71 -22.02 34.39 -2.51
CA MET A 71 -21.89 33.08 -3.14
C MET A 71 -20.43 32.67 -3.35
N GLN A 72 -19.57 33.61 -3.79
CA GLN A 72 -18.14 33.38 -3.92
C GLN A 72 -17.49 33.07 -2.56
N LYS A 73 -17.86 33.79 -1.50
CA LYS A 73 -17.39 33.49 -0.13
C LYS A 73 -17.84 32.10 0.33
N ARG A 74 -19.08 31.70 0.04
CA ARG A 74 -19.60 30.36 0.34
C ARG A 74 -18.79 29.29 -0.41
N GLN A 75 -18.55 29.47 -1.71
CA GLN A 75 -17.74 28.55 -2.52
C GLN A 75 -16.32 28.40 -1.95
N ALA A 76 -15.65 29.50 -1.62
CA ALA A 76 -14.31 29.48 -1.04
C ALA A 76 -14.27 28.74 0.32
N ASN A 77 -15.30 28.91 1.14
CA ASN A 77 -15.42 28.19 2.41
C ASN A 77 -15.60 26.68 2.21
N ILE A 78 -16.45 26.27 1.28
CA ILE A 78 -16.67 24.85 0.95
C ILE A 78 -15.38 24.23 0.41
N ARG A 79 -14.67 24.91 -0.51
CA ARG A 79 -13.37 24.46 -1.01
C ARG A 79 -12.36 24.27 0.14
N ARG A 80 -12.23 25.27 1.01
CA ARG A 80 -11.31 25.19 2.17
C ARG A 80 -11.64 24.02 3.08
N THR A 81 -12.92 23.82 3.41
CA THR A 81 -13.35 22.76 4.31
C THR A 81 -13.23 21.37 3.70
N ALA A 82 -13.47 21.23 2.40
CA ALA A 82 -13.18 20.00 1.65
C ALA A 82 -11.67 19.66 1.69
N SER A 83 -10.79 20.64 1.41
CA SER A 83 -9.34 20.44 1.48
C SER A 83 -8.85 20.11 2.88
N GLU A 84 -9.40 20.77 3.90
CA GLU A 84 -9.05 20.49 5.31
C GLU A 84 -9.50 19.08 5.71
N LEU A 85 -10.71 18.67 5.32
CA LEU A 85 -11.21 17.31 5.57
C LEU A 85 -10.31 16.27 4.89
N ALA A 86 -9.99 16.46 3.61
CA ALA A 86 -9.11 15.56 2.87
C ALA A 86 -7.74 15.43 3.53
N ARG A 87 -7.13 16.56 3.92
CA ARG A 87 -5.84 16.58 4.63
C ARG A 87 -5.90 15.79 5.93
N LYS A 88 -6.89 16.05 6.78
CA LYS A 88 -7.03 15.36 8.08
C LYS A 88 -7.27 13.87 7.92
N ARG A 89 -8.03 13.47 6.89
CA ARG A 89 -8.29 12.06 6.59
C ARG A 89 -7.06 11.34 6.10
N VAL A 90 -6.31 11.93 5.16
CA VAL A 90 -5.04 11.36 4.68
C VAL A 90 -4.05 11.18 5.82
N VAL A 91 -3.90 12.19 6.69
CA VAL A 91 -3.03 12.09 7.88
C VAL A 91 -3.48 10.94 8.79
N ALA A 92 -4.79 10.82 9.06
CA ALA A 92 -5.32 9.73 9.87
C ALA A 92 -5.14 8.35 9.22
N MET A 93 -5.27 8.23 7.89
CA MET A 93 -5.06 6.99 7.16
C MET A 93 -3.60 6.56 7.19
N VAL A 94 -2.68 7.49 6.94
CA VAL A 94 -1.24 7.23 7.02
C VAL A 94 -0.87 6.85 8.45
N GLN A 95 -1.34 7.58 9.46
CA GLN A 95 -1.10 7.26 10.86
C GLN A 95 -1.63 5.87 11.24
N HIS A 96 -2.82 5.51 10.77
CA HIS A 96 -3.39 4.17 10.95
C HIS A 96 -2.53 3.10 10.27
N SER A 97 -2.14 3.30 9.00
CA SER A 97 -1.31 2.35 8.26
C SER A 97 0.08 2.17 8.89
N ALA A 98 0.69 3.26 9.35
CA ALA A 98 2.00 3.26 10.00
C ALA A 98 1.94 2.52 11.33
N SER A 99 0.92 2.81 12.15
CA SER A 99 0.69 2.14 13.43
C SER A 99 0.39 0.65 13.25
N MET A 100 -0.36 0.29 12.20
CA MET A 100 -0.67 -1.09 11.89
C MET A 100 0.55 -1.85 11.37
N ALA A 101 1.35 -1.28 10.47
CA ALA A 101 2.47 -2.03 9.92
C ALA A 101 3.67 -2.06 10.88
N LEU A 102 4.06 -0.95 11.50
CA LEU A 102 5.26 -0.87 12.34
C LEU A 102 5.05 -1.41 13.77
N ARG A 103 3.93 -2.07 14.03
CA ARG A 103 3.69 -2.73 15.31
C ARG A 103 4.76 -3.79 15.57
N THR A 104 5.26 -3.84 16.80
CA THR A 104 6.11 -4.94 17.25
C THR A 104 5.22 -6.14 17.56
N GLU A 105 5.51 -7.25 16.88
CA GLU A 105 4.88 -8.54 17.08
C GLU A 105 5.31 -9.10 18.46
N GLY A 106 4.57 -8.73 19.50
CA GLY A 106 4.89 -9.04 20.90
C GLY A 106 4.22 -8.12 21.94
N GLY A 107 3.56 -7.04 21.51
CA GLY A 107 2.76 -6.18 22.39
C GLY A 107 1.48 -6.88 22.89
N THR A 108 1.08 -6.57 24.12
CA THR A 108 -0.17 -7.04 24.76
C THR A 108 -1.37 -6.88 23.81
N GLN A 109 -2.13 -7.97 23.60
CA GLN A 109 -3.28 -8.15 22.66
C GLN A 109 -4.46 -7.14 22.77
N GLY A 110 -4.31 -6.00 23.45
CA GLY A 110 -5.35 -4.99 23.63
C GLY A 110 -5.10 -3.66 22.91
N GLN A 111 -4.03 -3.54 22.12
CA GLN A 111 -3.64 -2.33 21.36
C GLN A 111 -3.81 -2.50 19.84
N ASP A 112 -4.47 -3.57 19.38
CA ASP A 112 -4.75 -3.73 17.96
C ASP A 112 -5.80 -2.69 17.53
N LEU A 113 -5.36 -1.70 16.74
CA LEU A 113 -6.29 -0.81 16.04
C LEU A 113 -7.20 -1.67 15.18
N ALA A 114 -8.51 -1.40 15.25
CA ALA A 114 -9.48 -2.13 14.47
C ALA A 114 -9.21 -1.92 12.97
N ASN A 115 -9.28 -3.00 12.19
CA ASN A 115 -9.23 -2.92 10.74
C ASN A 115 -10.28 -1.91 10.22
N LEU A 116 -9.89 -1.09 9.25
CA LEU A 116 -10.78 -0.08 8.68
C LEU A 116 -11.89 -0.75 7.86
N ASP A 117 -13.14 -0.34 8.10
CA ASP A 117 -14.32 -0.83 7.35
C ASP A 117 -14.44 -0.11 6.00
N TRP A 118 -13.78 -0.66 4.98
CA TRP A 118 -13.76 -0.11 3.61
C TRP A 118 -15.14 -0.01 2.95
N SER A 119 -16.18 -0.66 3.48
CA SER A 119 -17.53 -0.56 2.90
C SER A 119 -18.15 0.84 3.02
N ARG A 120 -17.61 1.66 3.95
CA ARG A 120 -18.06 3.03 4.28
C ARG A 120 -17.09 4.11 3.83
N HIS A 121 -16.05 3.74 3.11
CA HIS A 121 -15.04 4.64 2.59
C HIS A 121 -15.17 4.75 1.07
N ASP A 122 -14.62 5.84 0.55
CA ASP A 122 -14.60 6.08 -0.89
C ASP A 122 -13.55 5.16 -1.57
N PRO A 123 -13.81 4.65 -2.79
CA PRO A 123 -12.85 3.80 -3.50
C PRO A 123 -11.47 4.46 -3.71
N ALA A 124 -11.41 5.77 -3.96
CA ALA A 124 -10.14 6.46 -4.17
C ALA A 124 -9.30 6.52 -2.88
N GLU A 125 -9.95 6.62 -1.72
CA GLU A 125 -9.27 6.56 -0.42
C GLU A 125 -8.70 5.17 -0.15
N ARG A 126 -9.39 4.12 -0.59
CA ARG A 126 -8.91 2.75 -0.49
C ARG A 126 -7.64 2.55 -1.31
N GLU A 127 -7.63 3.01 -2.55
CA GLU A 127 -6.45 2.94 -3.42
C GLU A 127 -5.27 3.71 -2.83
N PHE A 128 -5.51 4.91 -2.29
CA PHE A 128 -4.48 5.67 -1.59
C PHE A 128 -3.91 4.89 -0.39
N TYR A 129 -4.77 4.26 0.41
CA TYR A 129 -4.33 3.47 1.56
C TYR A 129 -3.53 2.24 1.14
N THR A 130 -3.96 1.50 0.11
CA THR A 130 -3.20 0.34 -0.38
C THR A 130 -1.81 0.77 -0.85
N ASN A 131 -1.71 1.89 -1.57
CA ASN A 131 -0.43 2.44 -2.02
C ASN A 131 0.45 2.87 -0.84
N ALA A 132 -0.12 3.52 0.19
CA ALA A 132 0.60 3.88 1.40
C ALA A 132 1.14 2.64 2.15
N THR A 133 0.35 1.56 2.23
CA THR A 133 0.81 0.30 2.82
C THR A 133 1.93 -0.36 2.02
N GLU A 134 1.89 -0.29 0.69
CA GLU A 134 2.95 -0.82 -0.17
C GLU A 134 4.27 -0.04 0.02
N LEU A 135 4.20 1.29 0.03
CA LEU A 135 5.37 2.15 0.29
C LEU A 135 5.98 1.86 1.66
N LEU A 136 5.14 1.62 2.67
CA LEU A 136 5.60 1.27 4.00
C LEU A 136 6.25 -0.12 4.07
N ASN A 137 5.74 -1.09 3.30
CA ASN A 137 6.38 -2.39 3.16
C ASN A 137 7.72 -2.31 2.44
N LYS A 138 7.84 -1.46 1.39
CA LYS A 138 9.11 -1.17 0.73
C LYS A 138 10.13 -0.57 1.72
N PHE A 139 9.68 0.37 2.56
CA PHE A 139 10.50 0.96 3.63
C PHE A 139 10.94 -0.09 4.66
N LYS A 140 10.05 -0.98 5.09
CA LYS A 140 10.41 -2.09 6.00
C LYS A 140 11.47 -2.99 5.41
N GLN A 141 11.36 -3.31 4.12
CA GLN A 141 12.34 -4.16 3.44
C GLN A 141 13.69 -3.44 3.31
N SER A 142 13.71 -2.15 2.98
CA SER A 142 14.95 -1.39 2.78
C SER A 142 15.75 -1.22 4.08
N ILE A 143 15.08 -1.17 5.23
CA ILE A 143 15.72 -1.03 6.55
C ILE A 143 15.97 -2.40 7.21
N ASN A 144 15.50 -3.50 6.60
CA ASN A 144 15.43 -4.81 7.25
C ASN A 144 14.77 -4.71 8.64
N TRP A 145 13.57 -4.11 8.67
CA TRP A 145 12.80 -3.89 9.89
C TRP A 145 12.57 -5.17 10.69
N ASN A 146 12.31 -6.29 10.00
CA ASN A 146 12.08 -7.59 10.64
C ASN A 146 13.35 -8.07 11.37
N GLY A 147 14.53 -7.95 10.75
CA GLY A 147 15.80 -8.26 11.42
C GLY A 147 16.06 -7.36 12.63
N MET A 148 15.64 -6.10 12.58
CA MET A 148 15.76 -5.18 13.72
C MET A 148 14.80 -5.51 14.88
N GLN A 149 13.57 -5.92 14.59
CA GLN A 149 12.57 -6.23 15.62
C GLN A 149 12.72 -7.63 16.21
N LEU A 150 13.01 -8.62 15.37
CA LEU A 150 13.08 -10.03 15.76
C LEU A 150 14.52 -10.48 16.09
N GLY A 151 15.51 -9.64 15.81
CA GLY A 151 16.93 -9.91 16.02
C GLY A 151 17.50 -10.96 15.07
N LEU A 152 18.78 -11.29 15.28
CA LEU A 152 19.56 -12.28 14.52
C LEU A 152 18.93 -13.68 14.42
N ALA A 153 17.96 -14.00 15.26
CA ALA A 153 17.29 -15.30 15.29
C ALA A 153 16.40 -15.57 14.06
N VAL A 154 15.95 -14.53 13.35
CA VAL A 154 15.10 -14.69 12.16
C VAL A 154 15.90 -14.77 10.86
N GLU A 155 17.14 -14.29 10.85
CA GLU A 155 18.00 -14.39 9.67
C GLU A 155 18.32 -15.87 9.35
N GLU A 156 18.54 -16.71 10.37
CA GLU A 156 18.67 -18.17 10.21
C GLU A 156 17.38 -18.85 9.70
N LEU A 157 16.19 -18.32 10.04
CA LEU A 157 14.93 -18.91 9.59
C LEU A 157 14.60 -18.55 8.13
N SER A 158 14.96 -17.33 7.72
CA SER A 158 14.65 -16.80 6.38
C SER A 158 15.40 -17.48 5.22
N GLN A 159 16.41 -18.31 5.54
CA GLN A 159 17.25 -19.02 4.56
C GLN A 159 17.03 -20.52 4.47
N SER A 160 16.03 -21.08 5.16
CA SER A 160 15.59 -22.44 4.85
C SER A 160 14.45 -22.37 3.83
N LEU A 161 14.80 -22.34 2.54
CA LEU A 161 13.83 -22.59 1.48
C LEU A 161 13.31 -24.02 1.70
N THR A 162 12.13 -24.15 2.29
CA THR A 162 11.48 -25.44 2.47
C THR A 162 10.89 -25.86 1.15
N LEU A 163 11.47 -26.87 0.52
CA LEU A 163 10.94 -27.46 -0.70
C LEU A 163 10.15 -28.72 -0.36
N ALA A 164 9.15 -29.03 -1.19
CA ALA A 164 8.35 -30.24 -1.06
C ALA A 164 9.24 -31.49 -1.10
N ALA A 165 8.91 -32.48 -0.26
CA ALA A 165 9.61 -33.76 -0.24
C ALA A 165 9.64 -34.37 -1.66
N GLY A 166 10.85 -34.70 -2.16
CA GLY A 166 11.07 -35.24 -3.50
C GLY A 166 11.72 -34.27 -4.50
N THR A 167 11.92 -32.99 -4.16
CA THR A 167 12.75 -32.09 -4.99
C THR A 167 14.23 -32.34 -4.70
N THR A 168 15.03 -32.68 -5.71
CA THR A 168 16.50 -32.75 -5.61
C THR A 168 17.14 -31.54 -6.28
N GLN A 169 18.33 -31.14 -5.82
CA GLN A 169 19.08 -30.05 -6.44
C GLN A 169 19.76 -30.51 -7.73
N LEU A 170 19.97 -29.60 -8.70
CA LEU A 170 20.69 -29.90 -9.94
C LEU A 170 22.12 -30.40 -9.69
N ASP A 171 22.77 -29.93 -8.61
CA ASP A 171 24.10 -30.37 -8.20
C ASP A 171 24.15 -31.84 -7.76
N SER A 172 23.01 -32.45 -7.38
CA SER A 172 22.95 -33.88 -7.04
C SER A 172 23.09 -34.80 -8.26
N PHE A 173 22.98 -34.25 -9.47
CA PHE A 173 23.13 -34.99 -10.74
C PHE A 173 24.55 -34.90 -11.32
N VAL A 174 25.47 -34.21 -10.65
CA VAL A 174 26.87 -34.06 -11.08
C VAL A 174 27.76 -34.86 -10.12
N GLU A 175 28.55 -35.79 -10.67
CA GLU A 175 29.45 -36.67 -9.88
C GLU A 175 30.68 -35.93 -9.32
N ASP A 176 30.99 -34.72 -9.81
CA ASP A 176 32.13 -33.92 -9.38
C ASP A 176 31.93 -33.33 -7.96
N ASN A 177 32.93 -33.48 -7.10
CA ASN A 177 32.94 -32.91 -5.74
C ASN A 177 32.87 -31.37 -5.81
N GLY A 178 31.67 -30.82 -5.61
CA GLY A 178 31.40 -29.38 -5.68
C GLY A 178 30.22 -29.00 -6.59
N GLY A 179 29.55 -29.97 -7.22
CA GLY A 179 28.39 -29.71 -8.07
C GLY A 179 28.74 -28.93 -9.34
N LEU A 180 27.73 -28.36 -10.00
CA LEU A 180 27.87 -27.61 -11.25
C LEU A 180 28.68 -26.32 -11.08
N THR A 181 28.74 -25.76 -9.87
CA THR A 181 29.32 -24.43 -9.59
C THR A 181 30.60 -24.46 -8.76
N GLY A 182 31.07 -25.64 -8.31
CA GLY A 182 32.27 -25.80 -7.48
C GLY A 182 32.13 -25.29 -6.04
N GLN A 183 31.03 -24.60 -5.73
CA GLN A 183 30.55 -24.34 -4.38
C GLN A 183 29.41 -25.32 -4.17
N GLY A 184 29.58 -26.29 -3.27
CA GLY A 184 28.56 -27.30 -3.01
C GLY A 184 27.19 -26.67 -2.73
N PRO A 185 26.10 -27.41 -2.98
CA PRO A 185 24.78 -26.82 -3.01
C PRO A 185 24.37 -26.19 -1.67
N PRO A 186 23.56 -25.11 -1.68
CA PRO A 186 23.03 -24.50 -0.47
C PRO A 186 22.17 -25.52 0.30
N THR A 187 22.20 -25.48 1.63
CA THR A 187 21.42 -26.39 2.48
C THR A 187 19.93 -26.12 2.33
N ILE A 188 19.21 -27.05 1.69
CA ILE A 188 17.75 -27.03 1.59
C ILE A 188 17.18 -27.88 2.72
N ALA A 189 16.24 -27.33 3.49
CA ALA A 189 15.44 -28.11 4.43
C ALA A 189 14.28 -28.74 3.65
N LEU A 190 14.24 -30.06 3.54
CA LEU A 190 13.08 -30.75 2.96
C LEU A 190 11.91 -30.66 3.95
N GLU A 191 10.71 -30.34 3.47
CA GLU A 191 9.51 -30.35 4.28
C GLU A 191 9.11 -31.81 4.58
N ASP A 192 9.73 -32.41 5.60
CA ASP A 192 9.38 -33.73 6.16
C ASP A 192 8.10 -33.63 7.02
N LYS A 193 7.03 -33.06 6.45
CA LYS A 193 5.69 -33.22 7.00
C LYS A 193 5.11 -34.53 6.49
N SER A 194 5.69 -35.64 6.93
CA SER A 194 4.90 -36.87 6.99
C SER A 194 4.02 -36.74 8.22
N GLU A 195 2.81 -36.20 8.05
CA GLU A 195 1.76 -36.46 9.04
C GLU A 195 1.70 -37.99 9.19
N PRO A 196 1.82 -38.54 10.41
CA PRO A 196 1.67 -39.98 10.60
C PRO A 196 0.34 -40.36 9.98
N LEU A 197 0.37 -41.33 9.06
CA LEU A 197 -0.84 -41.80 8.39
C LEU A 197 -1.91 -42.01 9.47
N PRO A 198 -3.12 -41.47 9.31
CA PRO A 198 -4.19 -41.74 10.25
C PRO A 198 -4.28 -43.26 10.41
N GLU A 199 -4.27 -43.71 11.67
CA GLU A 199 -4.47 -45.13 11.96
C GLU A 199 -5.71 -45.57 11.19
N LEU A 200 -5.56 -46.60 10.35
CA LEU A 200 -6.71 -47.20 9.70
C LEU A 200 -7.65 -47.63 10.82
N GLU A 201 -8.83 -47.02 10.90
CA GLU A 201 -9.91 -47.48 11.75
C GLU A 201 -10.33 -48.84 11.20
N ILE A 202 -9.70 -49.90 11.71
CA ILE A 202 -10.07 -51.27 11.42
C ILE A 202 -11.47 -51.43 12.04
N ASP A 203 -12.47 -51.61 11.18
CA ASP A 203 -13.85 -51.79 11.62
C ASP A 203 -13.90 -52.97 12.61
N GLU A 204 -14.72 -52.85 13.65
CA GLU A 204 -14.86 -53.89 14.67
C GLU A 204 -15.30 -55.23 14.06
N GLU A 205 -15.95 -55.19 12.90
CA GLU A 205 -16.30 -56.37 12.09
C GLU A 205 -15.08 -57.04 11.44
N GLU A 206 -14.06 -56.29 11.01
CA GLU A 206 -12.83 -56.84 10.42
C GLU A 206 -11.92 -57.45 11.51
N ILE A 207 -11.91 -56.86 12.71
CA ILE A 207 -11.25 -57.44 13.89
C ILE A 207 -11.90 -58.77 14.26
N LEU A 208 -13.24 -58.80 14.30
CA LEU A 208 -14.02 -60.01 14.59
C LEU A 208 -13.82 -61.09 13.52
N ALA A 209 -13.76 -60.74 12.23
CA ALA A 209 -13.49 -61.69 11.14
C ALA A 209 -12.11 -62.36 11.27
N LYS A 210 -11.12 -61.63 11.80
CA LYS A 210 -9.77 -62.17 12.08
C LYS A 210 -9.72 -63.02 13.35
N THR A 211 -10.52 -62.72 14.36
CA THR A 211 -10.56 -63.52 15.61
C THR A 211 -11.50 -64.72 15.54
N ASP A 212 -12.55 -64.66 14.72
CA ASP A 212 -13.48 -65.77 14.46
C ASP A 212 -13.02 -66.67 13.30
N GLU A 213 -11.75 -66.58 12.89
CA GLU A 213 -11.15 -67.52 11.95
C GLU A 213 -11.23 -68.92 12.56
N PHE A 214 -12.26 -69.66 12.12
CA PHE A 214 -12.70 -70.94 12.64
C PHE A 214 -11.50 -71.86 12.89
N PRO A 215 -11.20 -72.20 14.16
CA PRO A 215 -10.09 -73.09 14.50
C PRO A 215 -10.19 -74.49 13.86
N GLU A 216 -11.33 -74.84 13.29
CA GLU A 216 -11.56 -76.10 12.56
C GLU A 216 -10.99 -76.10 11.12
N LEU A 217 -10.56 -74.96 10.57
CA LEU A 217 -9.95 -74.88 9.23
C LEU A 217 -8.41 -74.78 9.25
N ALA A 218 -7.78 -74.98 10.42
CA ALA A 218 -6.33 -75.09 10.57
C ALA A 218 -5.79 -76.41 9.99
N GLY A 219 -5.87 -76.57 8.66
CA GLY A 219 -5.42 -77.77 7.98
C GLY A 219 -5.63 -77.82 6.46
N THR A 220 -6.44 -76.93 5.89
CA THR A 220 -6.56 -76.81 4.44
C THR A 220 -5.80 -75.59 3.96
N GLN A 221 -4.87 -75.80 3.01
CA GLN A 221 -4.08 -74.72 2.43
C GLN A 221 -4.98 -73.61 1.86
N PRO A 222 -4.67 -72.33 2.10
CA PRO A 222 -5.40 -71.25 1.46
C PRO A 222 -5.21 -71.34 -0.05
N ILE A 223 -6.33 -71.29 -0.76
CA ILE A 223 -6.34 -71.09 -2.21
C ILE A 223 -5.81 -69.67 -2.44
N SER A 224 -4.77 -69.57 -3.27
CA SER A 224 -4.17 -68.30 -3.66
C SER A 224 -5.24 -67.44 -4.36
N GLU A 225 -5.72 -66.40 -3.67
CA GLU A 225 -6.50 -65.35 -4.31
C GLU A 225 -5.56 -64.54 -5.21
N THR A 226 -5.72 -64.74 -6.52
CA THR A 226 -5.19 -63.81 -7.50
C THR A 226 -5.84 -62.44 -7.28
N PRO A 227 -5.07 -61.34 -7.24
CA PRO A 227 -5.66 -60.01 -7.09
C PRO A 227 -6.56 -59.73 -8.29
N THR A 228 -7.86 -59.66 -8.03
CA THR A 228 -8.83 -59.19 -9.00
C THR A 228 -8.59 -57.68 -9.14
N ALA A 229 -8.07 -57.28 -10.30
CA ALA A 229 -7.94 -55.88 -10.67
C ALA A 229 -9.32 -55.22 -10.61
N VAL A 230 -9.54 -54.43 -9.56
CA VAL A 230 -10.69 -53.53 -9.48
C VAL A 230 -10.44 -52.46 -10.53
N THR A 231 -11.17 -52.55 -11.63
CA THR A 231 -11.27 -51.48 -12.63
C THR A 231 -11.98 -50.30 -12.00
N SER A 232 -11.21 -49.39 -11.39
CA SER A 232 -11.67 -48.03 -11.13
C SER A 232 -11.78 -47.32 -12.48
N GLU A 233 -12.99 -46.90 -12.80
CA GLU A 233 -13.34 -46.10 -13.96
C GLU A 233 -12.34 -44.94 -14.13
N LYS A 234 -11.64 -44.94 -15.25
CA LYS A 234 -10.88 -43.78 -15.70
C LYS A 234 -11.87 -42.71 -16.12
N THR A 235 -12.24 -41.82 -15.21
CA THR A 235 -12.62 -40.47 -15.60
C THR A 235 -11.37 -39.79 -16.13
N ASN A 236 -11.23 -39.78 -17.46
CA ASN A 236 -10.20 -39.03 -18.15
C ASN A 236 -10.37 -37.55 -17.78
N HIS A 237 -9.46 -37.00 -16.97
CA HIS A 237 -9.33 -35.56 -16.83
C HIS A 237 -8.83 -35.00 -18.17
N ALA A 238 -9.75 -34.50 -18.99
CA ALA A 238 -9.50 -34.02 -20.35
C ALA A 238 -8.52 -32.83 -20.46
N ALA A 239 -8.00 -32.30 -19.35
CA ALA A 239 -7.09 -31.16 -19.34
C ALA A 239 -5.60 -31.53 -19.49
N ALA A 240 -5.21 -32.80 -19.28
CA ALA A 240 -3.79 -33.18 -19.22
C ALA A 240 -3.19 -33.65 -20.56
N MET A 241 -4.00 -33.78 -21.62
CA MET A 241 -3.54 -34.32 -22.93
C MET A 241 -3.26 -33.24 -23.99
N GLU A 242 -3.56 -31.97 -23.72
CA GLU A 242 -3.26 -30.85 -24.63
C GLU A 242 -1.87 -30.21 -24.42
N LEU A 243 -1.13 -30.65 -23.40
CA LEU A 243 0.23 -30.18 -23.09
C LEU A 243 1.33 -31.14 -23.56
N ALA A 244 1.04 -32.00 -24.55
CA ALA A 244 2.08 -32.77 -25.22
C ALA A 244 2.77 -31.87 -26.27
N PRO A 245 4.10 -31.63 -26.19
CA PRO A 245 4.79 -30.83 -27.18
C PRO A 245 4.76 -31.54 -28.54
N SER A 246 4.06 -30.94 -29.50
CA SER A 246 4.07 -31.44 -30.87
C SER A 246 5.47 -31.27 -31.48
N LYS A 247 5.88 -32.24 -32.31
CA LYS A 247 7.23 -32.33 -32.92
C LYS A 247 7.53 -31.26 -34.00
N LYS A 248 6.79 -30.16 -34.05
CA LYS A 248 7.01 -29.07 -34.99
C LYS A 248 7.33 -27.81 -34.20
N LYS A 249 8.61 -27.43 -34.21
CA LYS A 249 9.06 -26.11 -33.75
C LYS A 249 8.37 -25.04 -34.62
N GLU A 250 7.48 -24.26 -34.02
CA GLU A 250 7.29 -22.87 -34.43
C GLU A 250 8.35 -22.06 -33.69
N GLU A 251 9.36 -21.60 -34.44
CA GLU A 251 10.29 -20.59 -33.94
C GLU A 251 9.54 -19.26 -33.98
N MET A 252 9.05 -18.83 -32.81
CA MET A 252 8.59 -17.46 -32.62
C MET A 252 9.82 -16.56 -32.57
N ASP A 253 9.90 -15.64 -33.53
CA ASP A 253 10.98 -14.68 -33.67
C ASP A 253 10.90 -13.63 -32.56
N PHE A 254 11.64 -13.87 -31.48
CA PHE A 254 11.65 -13.05 -30.26
C PHE A 254 12.20 -11.64 -30.53
N ASP A 255 13.04 -11.48 -31.55
CA ASP A 255 13.62 -10.20 -31.94
C ASP A 255 12.54 -9.26 -32.52
N ALA A 256 11.60 -9.79 -33.30
CA ALA A 256 10.49 -9.00 -33.86
C ALA A 256 9.50 -8.49 -32.79
N TRP A 257 9.36 -9.21 -31.67
CA TRP A 257 8.52 -8.78 -30.55
C TRP A 257 9.22 -7.72 -29.68
N ALA A 258 10.52 -7.88 -29.43
CA ALA A 258 11.32 -6.91 -28.68
C ALA A 258 11.46 -5.56 -29.40
N GLU A 259 11.52 -5.57 -30.74
CA GLU A 259 11.65 -4.35 -31.53
C GLU A 259 10.33 -3.56 -31.63
N ALA A 260 9.18 -4.23 -31.52
CA ALA A 260 7.86 -3.60 -31.45
C ALA A 260 7.59 -2.93 -30.09
N ASP A 261 8.11 -3.50 -28.99
CA ASP A 261 8.00 -2.93 -27.64
C ASP A 261 8.97 -1.73 -27.47
N ALA A 262 10.18 -1.83 -28.03
CA ALA A 262 11.15 -0.73 -28.03
C ALA A 262 10.70 0.46 -28.90
N ALA A 263 10.01 0.22 -30.02
CA ALA A 263 9.43 1.28 -30.85
C ALA A 263 8.22 1.99 -30.21
N ALA A 264 7.54 1.33 -29.25
CA ALA A 264 6.46 1.94 -28.48
C ALA A 264 6.97 2.79 -27.29
N ALA A 265 8.25 2.66 -26.92
CA ALA A 265 8.88 3.37 -25.81
C ALA A 265 9.72 4.60 -26.22
N SER A 266 9.77 4.95 -27.51
CA SER A 266 10.62 6.02 -28.04
C SER A 266 9.84 7.25 -28.55
N GLU A 267 8.98 7.83 -27.72
CA GLU A 267 8.62 9.24 -27.84
C GLU A 267 9.20 10.00 -26.63
N PRO A 268 10.32 10.72 -26.77
CA PRO A 268 10.75 11.68 -25.77
C PRO A 268 9.89 12.95 -25.89
N GLU A 269 9.00 13.16 -24.92
CA GLU A 269 8.47 14.51 -24.66
C GLU A 269 9.64 15.42 -24.23
N GLU A 270 9.86 16.48 -25.01
CA GLU A 270 10.80 17.55 -24.70
C GLU A 270 10.37 18.25 -23.40
N VAL A 271 11.12 18.01 -22.32
CA VAL A 271 11.01 18.80 -21.09
C VAL A 271 11.75 20.10 -21.33
N GLU A 272 11.02 21.18 -21.60
CA GLU A 272 11.55 22.54 -21.58
C GLU A 272 12.12 22.83 -20.18
N VAL A 273 13.45 22.92 -20.10
CA VAL A 273 14.17 23.49 -18.98
C VAL A 273 13.84 24.98 -18.90
N VAL A 274 13.02 25.36 -17.92
CA VAL A 274 12.84 26.75 -17.52
C VAL A 274 14.09 27.17 -16.75
N ASP A 275 14.95 27.90 -17.44
CA ASP A 275 16.02 28.70 -16.85
C ASP A 275 15.41 29.60 -15.76
N THR A 276 15.63 29.26 -14.50
CA THR A 276 15.29 30.17 -13.39
C THR A 276 16.50 31.08 -13.18
N GLU A 277 16.33 32.33 -13.59
CA GLU A 277 17.30 33.39 -13.44
C GLU A 277 17.79 33.51 -11.99
N ILE A 278 19.11 33.66 -11.86
CA ILE A 278 19.81 33.94 -10.61
C ILE A 278 19.32 35.32 -10.12
N ILE A 279 18.45 35.33 -9.11
CA ILE A 279 18.05 36.54 -8.41
C ILE A 279 19.23 36.92 -7.50
N ASP A 280 19.75 38.13 -7.69
CA ASP A 280 20.73 38.73 -6.79
C ASP A 280 20.22 38.65 -5.34
N ASN A 281 20.87 37.84 -4.51
CA ASN A 281 20.54 37.69 -3.10
C ASN A 281 21.02 38.93 -2.35
N ASP A 282 20.15 39.93 -2.20
CA ASP A 282 20.35 41.03 -1.24
C ASP A 282 20.24 40.48 0.19
N LEU A 283 21.39 40.20 0.83
CA LEU A 283 21.45 39.76 2.22
C LEU A 283 21.16 40.92 3.18
N LEU A 284 20.17 40.74 4.06
CA LEU A 284 19.81 41.68 5.11
C LEU A 284 20.44 41.27 6.45
N ARG A 285 20.95 42.27 7.17
CA ARG A 285 21.47 42.10 8.53
C ARG A 285 20.32 42.19 9.54
N ILE A 286 20.07 41.11 10.26
CA ILE A 286 19.05 41.05 11.31
C ILE A 286 19.67 40.82 12.69
N ARG A 287 19.02 41.34 13.74
CA ARG A 287 19.33 41.02 15.15
C ARG A 287 18.19 40.18 15.71
N VAL A 288 18.52 39.01 16.24
CA VAL A 288 17.55 38.09 16.85
C VAL A 288 17.14 38.61 18.23
N LEU A 289 15.84 38.70 18.50
CA LEU A 289 15.28 39.14 19.77
C LEU A 289 14.94 37.95 20.69
N GLN A 290 14.56 36.81 20.13
CA GLN A 290 14.15 35.62 20.86
C GLN A 290 14.91 34.38 20.39
N THR A 291 15.41 33.57 21.32
CA THR A 291 16.04 32.28 21.00
C THR A 291 14.98 31.33 20.48
N LEU A 292 15.22 30.71 19.32
CA LEU A 292 14.43 29.59 18.82
C LEU A 292 15.23 28.31 18.99
N ASP A 293 14.62 27.33 19.65
CA ASP A 293 15.23 26.01 19.90
C ASP A 293 15.23 25.12 18.64
N GLU A 294 14.41 25.44 17.64
CA GLU A 294 14.34 24.73 16.36
C GLU A 294 15.24 25.41 15.31
N PRO A 295 16.15 24.68 14.63
CA PRO A 295 16.98 25.23 13.59
C PRO A 295 16.15 25.60 12.36
N ILE A 296 16.42 26.77 11.78
CA ILE A 296 15.74 27.25 10.57
C ILE A 296 16.57 26.88 9.35
N ILE A 297 15.93 26.31 8.34
CA ILE A 297 16.54 25.98 7.06
C ILE A 297 16.60 27.25 6.22
N THR A 298 17.81 27.71 5.94
CA THR A 298 18.09 28.81 5.02
C THR A 298 18.78 28.28 3.76
N VAL A 299 18.94 29.13 2.75
CA VAL A 299 19.61 28.76 1.48
C VAL A 299 21.05 28.28 1.73
N ASP A 300 21.71 28.76 2.78
CA ASP A 300 23.08 28.42 3.15
C ASP A 300 23.18 27.29 4.20
N GLY A 301 22.05 26.71 4.63
CA GLY A 301 22.00 25.59 5.58
C GLY A 301 21.11 25.82 6.81
N GLU A 302 21.18 24.89 7.78
CA GLU A 302 20.44 24.96 9.04
C GLU A 302 21.14 25.88 10.05
N ILE A 303 20.44 26.92 10.52
CA ILE A 303 20.97 27.91 11.46
C ILE A 303 20.12 27.89 12.74
N SER A 304 20.78 27.77 13.91
CA SER A 304 20.17 27.95 15.22
C SER A 304 20.18 29.43 15.61
N LEU A 305 19.04 29.98 16.06
CA LEU A 305 18.91 31.39 16.41
C LEU A 305 19.04 31.61 17.93
N GLY A 306 20.15 32.21 18.37
CA GLY A 306 20.33 32.68 19.74
C GLY A 306 19.84 34.11 19.94
N ALA A 307 19.13 34.41 21.03
CA ALA A 307 18.74 35.78 21.37
C ALA A 307 19.98 36.69 21.49
N GLY A 308 20.00 37.78 20.72
CA GLY A 308 21.09 38.74 20.65
C GLY A 308 22.07 38.53 19.48
N ASP A 309 21.95 37.43 18.73
CA ASP A 309 22.83 37.16 17.59
C ASP A 309 22.50 38.07 16.39
N VAL A 310 23.54 38.39 15.62
CA VAL A 310 23.45 39.22 14.41
C VAL A 310 23.81 38.36 13.21
N LEU A 311 22.83 38.12 12.34
CA LEU A 311 22.94 37.22 11.20
C LEU A 311 22.68 37.98 9.89
N PHE A 312 23.30 37.51 8.81
CA PHE A 312 23.06 37.99 7.46
C PHE A 312 22.27 36.91 6.73
N LEU A 313 21.01 37.21 6.41
CA LEU A 313 20.08 36.27 5.81
C LEU A 313 19.51 36.84 4.52
N ASP A 314 19.00 35.98 3.64
CA ASP A 314 18.29 36.41 2.44
C ASP A 314 17.06 37.25 2.79
N GLN A 315 16.68 38.16 1.88
CA GLN A 315 15.57 39.08 2.10
C GLN A 315 14.26 38.38 2.47
N MET A 316 14.00 37.18 1.94
CA MET A 316 12.75 36.45 2.16
C MET A 316 12.72 35.88 3.59
N THR A 317 13.77 35.21 4.04
CA THR A 317 13.83 34.71 5.41
C THR A 317 13.97 35.83 6.45
N ALA A 318 14.70 36.89 6.14
CA ALA A 318 14.84 38.06 7.02
C ALA A 318 13.48 38.75 7.26
N ASN A 319 12.69 38.99 6.20
CA ASN A 319 11.36 39.56 6.33
C ASN A 319 10.40 38.64 7.10
N TYR A 320 10.48 37.33 6.89
CA TYR A 320 9.69 36.36 7.66
C TYR A 320 10.00 36.41 9.18
N LEU A 321 11.27 36.52 9.55
CA LEU A 321 11.69 36.62 10.95
C LEU A 321 11.30 37.95 11.59
N VAL A 322 11.23 39.02 10.80
CA VAL A 322 10.76 40.34 11.26
C VAL A 322 9.24 40.35 11.42
N ASP A 323 8.50 39.81 10.46
CA ASP A 323 7.03 39.72 10.51
C ASP A 323 6.54 38.81 11.63
N SER A 324 7.29 37.75 11.95
CA SER A 324 7.01 36.89 13.11
C SER A 324 7.41 37.50 14.45
N GLY A 325 8.07 38.67 14.45
CA GLY A 325 8.51 39.37 15.66
C GLY A 325 9.70 38.71 16.38
N VAL A 326 10.38 37.77 15.72
CA VAL A 326 11.52 37.02 16.27
C VAL A 326 12.83 37.80 16.09
N ALA A 327 12.92 38.65 15.05
CA ALA A 327 14.10 39.45 14.76
C ALA A 327 13.73 40.90 14.38
N GLU A 328 14.70 41.81 14.47
CA GLU A 328 14.59 43.19 14.01
C GLU A 328 15.66 43.48 12.95
N ILE A 329 15.32 44.29 11.94
CA ILE A 329 16.26 44.73 10.91
C ILE A 329 17.28 45.65 11.56
N ALA A 330 18.56 45.26 11.56
CA ALA A 330 19.64 46.09 12.04
C ALA A 330 20.18 46.92 10.86
N SER A 331 19.79 48.20 10.79
CA SER A 331 20.38 49.13 9.80
C SER A 331 21.89 49.28 10.03
N LEU A 332 22.62 49.48 8.94
CA LEU A 332 24.09 49.52 8.86
C LEU A 332 24.78 50.28 10.01
#